data_AF-A0A6A6BFK6-F1
#
_entry.id   AF-A0A6A6BFK6-F1
#
_cell.length_a   1.000
_cell.length_b   1.000
_cell.length_c   1.000
_cell.angle_alpha   90.00
_cell.angle_beta   90.00
_cell.angle_gamma   90.00
#
_symmetry.space_group_name_H-M   'P 1'
#
loop_
_entity.id
_entity.type
_entity.pdbx_description
1 polymer ?
#
loop_
_entity_poly.entity_id
_entity_poly.type
_entity_poly.pdbx_seq_one_letter_code
_entity_poly.pdbx_strand_id
1 'polypeptide(L)'
;MTSEDDAFLKSLNAKKPATAQCSEDHFEEAMDFFERISHEKQPFAAVDNTPVLPYEEMESSFDETVSDPARKYAKDVYDHWKQQRLKRGNRDLMPSLKFETNLDTDDADPYVCFRRREVRQARKTRGRDAQVTEKLKKLRHELEEARNLMNLVKQREALRREELANDRLIFEKRMEVKEVKRNLGIKGEDEDLINQKPAPKPKPKLDASAIQRGVPGMVSKPQLSRVDGRPLDNDLITLEEQIAKREDEITRSIEINKEKHREWNKHYVDVTWRAITPPLEENIQPAFRTAITQYLPTPPASISSEVSGDNANSGNMEPKHGDNALVRYATPPQETFQGRPSFRRRTGRGGRLMIDRRGLKRPATDDINDRAAERYKYDQDSDEEDCTIPIDFYADAAIKYRIIMDRAVSREAAAHAAQAAHAQQAAAARRSIGAAGMQSGQSAQMAHPIQQQQRIANGPS
;
A
#
# COMPACT_ATOMS: atom_id res chain seq x y z
N MET A 1 21.41 33.42 4.46
CA MET A 1 22.40 34.45 4.79
C MET A 1 22.54 35.38 3.58
N THR A 2 22.70 36.68 3.78
CA THR A 2 22.92 37.69 2.72
C THR A 2 24.35 38.24 2.77
N SER A 3 24.78 38.98 1.76
CA SER A 3 26.12 39.59 1.72
C SER A 3 26.39 40.61 2.84
N GLU A 4 25.36 41.23 3.44
CA GLU A 4 25.53 42.03 4.66
C GLU A 4 25.74 41.15 5.90
N ASP A 5 25.07 40.01 5.97
CA ASP A 5 25.18 39.05 7.07
C ASP A 5 26.55 38.35 7.04
N ASP A 6 27.02 37.95 5.85
CA ASP A 6 28.39 37.49 5.58
C ASP A 6 29.44 38.42 6.20
N ALA A 7 29.30 39.72 5.92
CA ALA A 7 30.24 40.75 6.37
C ALA A 7 30.16 40.93 7.90
N PHE A 8 28.94 40.92 8.46
CA PHE A 8 28.71 40.93 9.90
C PHE A 8 29.36 39.72 10.59
N LEU A 9 29.07 38.51 10.14
CA LEU A 9 29.57 37.26 10.72
C LEU A 9 31.10 37.18 10.66
N LYS A 10 31.71 37.59 9.54
CA LYS A 10 33.17 37.72 9.42
C LYS A 10 33.73 38.74 10.42
N SER A 11 33.07 39.88 10.62
CA SER A 11 33.47 40.90 11.61
C SER A 11 33.28 40.47 13.08
N LEU A 12 32.30 39.60 13.34
CA LEU A 12 32.03 39.01 14.65
C LEU A 12 33.09 37.96 14.99
N ASN A 13 33.38 37.06 14.04
CA ASN A 13 34.35 35.98 14.19
C ASN A 13 35.80 36.48 14.23
N ALA A 14 36.12 37.61 13.58
CA ALA A 14 37.43 38.25 13.69
C ALA A 14 37.77 38.73 15.12
N LYS A 15 36.77 38.90 16.00
CA LYS A 15 36.95 39.29 17.41
C LYS A 15 37.06 38.10 18.36
N LYS A 16 36.89 36.87 17.87
CA LYS A 16 36.78 35.64 18.70
C LYS A 16 37.87 34.63 18.31
N PRO A 17 38.43 33.86 19.27
CA PRO A 17 39.38 32.79 18.96
C PRO A 17 38.67 31.70 18.13
N ALA A 18 39.41 30.98 17.29
CA ALA A 18 38.85 30.01 16.34
C ALA A 18 37.93 28.93 16.97
N THR A 19 38.14 28.59 18.25
CA THR A 19 37.30 27.64 19.01
C THR A 19 35.98 28.22 19.54
N ALA A 20 35.77 29.53 19.41
CA ALA A 20 34.57 30.27 19.82
C ALA A 20 34.03 31.19 18.71
N GLN A 21 34.28 30.82 17.46
CA GLN A 21 33.64 31.43 16.29
C GLN A 21 32.25 30.82 16.07
N CYS A 22 31.32 31.66 15.61
CA CYS A 22 29.99 31.24 15.19
C CYS A 22 30.07 30.66 13.77
N SER A 23 29.53 29.46 13.54
CA SER A 23 29.36 28.96 12.16
C SER A 23 28.14 29.60 11.50
N GLU A 24 28.08 29.48 10.18
CA GLU A 24 26.97 29.99 9.37
C GLU A 24 25.63 29.35 9.83
N ASP A 25 25.62 28.04 10.13
CA ASP A 25 24.45 27.32 10.64
C ASP A 25 23.91 27.90 11.95
N HIS A 26 24.79 28.15 12.93
CA HIS A 26 24.40 28.68 14.24
C HIS A 26 23.96 30.16 14.17
N PHE A 27 24.44 30.91 13.16
CA PHE A 27 23.96 32.25 12.87
C PHE A 27 22.56 32.21 12.23
N GLU A 28 22.35 31.35 11.24
CA GLU A 28 21.05 31.19 10.59
C GLU A 28 19.98 30.63 11.54
N GLU A 29 20.33 29.68 12.41
CA GLU A 29 19.46 29.13 13.46
C GLU A 29 18.94 30.24 14.41
N ALA A 30 19.82 31.18 14.81
CA ALA A 30 19.43 32.32 15.63
C ALA A 30 18.55 33.33 14.84
N MET A 31 18.87 33.59 13.57
CA MET A 31 18.10 34.50 12.71
C MET A 31 16.68 33.97 12.42
N ASP A 32 16.53 32.67 12.13
CA ASP A 32 15.23 32.01 11.91
C ASP A 32 14.37 32.05 13.18
N PHE A 33 14.97 31.75 14.34
CA PHE A 33 14.29 31.88 15.63
C PHE A 33 13.76 33.30 15.87
N PHE A 34 14.55 34.33 15.58
CA PHE A 34 14.09 35.72 15.76
C PHE A 34 12.97 36.11 14.79
N GLU A 35 13.02 35.70 13.51
CA GLU A 35 11.91 35.91 12.58
C GLU A 35 10.65 35.15 13.02
N ARG A 36 10.78 33.87 13.42
CA ARG A 36 9.67 33.04 13.92
C ARG A 36 8.98 33.69 15.11
N ILE A 37 9.73 34.05 16.15
CA ILE A 37 9.18 34.65 17.38
C ILE A 37 8.64 36.06 17.12
N SER A 38 9.26 36.85 16.24
CA SER A 38 8.74 38.16 15.87
C SER A 38 7.42 38.05 15.10
N HIS A 39 7.28 37.07 14.21
CA HIS A 39 6.03 36.82 13.46
C HIS A 39 4.93 36.27 14.38
N GLU A 40 5.27 35.41 15.34
CA GLU A 40 4.31 34.86 16.32
C GLU A 40 3.81 35.91 17.31
N LYS A 41 4.70 36.73 17.89
CA LYS A 41 4.35 37.74 18.91
C LYS A 41 3.89 39.08 18.35
N GLN A 42 4.40 39.51 17.19
CA GLN A 42 4.11 40.81 16.58
C GLN A 42 3.72 40.68 15.08
N PRO A 43 2.69 39.89 14.71
CA PRO A 43 2.32 39.66 13.30
C PRO A 43 1.89 40.93 12.53
N PHE A 44 1.57 42.02 13.23
CA PHE A 44 1.16 43.31 12.64
C PHE A 44 2.19 44.43 12.82
N ALA A 45 3.44 44.10 13.20
CA ALA A 45 4.48 45.06 13.57
C ALA A 45 4.72 46.20 12.56
N ALA A 46 4.56 45.91 11.27
CA ALA A 46 4.77 46.84 10.16
C ALA A 46 3.61 47.83 9.92
N VAL A 47 2.52 47.76 10.69
CA VAL A 47 1.32 48.60 10.51
C VAL A 47 1.32 49.83 11.43
N ASP A 48 1.73 49.66 12.69
CA ASP A 48 1.56 50.67 13.76
C ASP A 48 2.90 51.23 14.28
N ASN A 49 3.94 51.20 13.44
CA ASN A 49 5.34 51.54 13.81
C ASN A 49 5.80 50.84 15.12
N THR A 50 5.33 49.63 15.36
CA THR A 50 5.50 48.92 16.64
C THR A 50 6.99 48.71 16.93
N PRO A 51 7.48 49.01 18.15
CA PRO A 51 8.87 48.78 18.50
C PRO A 51 9.22 47.29 18.36
N VAL A 52 10.38 47.01 17.74
CA VAL A 52 10.91 45.66 17.60
C VAL A 52 11.08 45.04 18.99
N LEU A 53 10.46 43.87 19.18
CA LEU A 53 10.49 43.07 20.41
C LEU A 53 11.89 43.05 21.07
N PRO A 54 12.01 43.33 22.39
CA PRO A 54 13.31 43.38 23.08
C PRO A 54 13.93 41.98 23.22
N TYR A 55 15.26 41.93 23.39
CA TYR A 55 16.00 40.67 23.45
C TYR A 55 15.53 39.78 24.61
N GLU A 56 15.21 40.36 25.75
CA GLU A 56 14.72 39.67 26.96
C GLU A 56 13.38 38.95 26.71
N GLU A 57 12.51 39.52 25.86
CA GLU A 57 11.26 38.90 25.43
C GLU A 57 11.45 37.84 24.34
N MET A 58 12.59 37.82 23.63
CA MET A 58 12.96 36.72 22.74
C MET A 58 13.64 35.59 23.51
N GLU A 59 14.56 35.92 24.42
CA GLU A 59 15.32 34.97 25.24
C GLU A 59 14.40 34.14 26.16
N SER A 60 13.37 34.77 26.73
CA SER A 60 12.30 34.08 27.48
C SER A 60 11.42 33.14 26.63
N SER A 61 11.61 33.08 25.32
CA SER A 61 10.90 32.18 24.40
C SER A 61 11.80 31.20 23.66
N PHE A 62 13.07 31.03 24.07
CA PHE A 62 13.93 29.98 23.53
C PHE A 62 13.45 28.58 23.93
N ASP A 63 12.99 27.81 22.95
CA ASP A 63 12.52 26.43 23.07
C ASP A 63 13.60 25.40 22.65
N GLU A 64 13.27 24.11 22.72
CA GLU A 64 14.18 23.01 22.35
C GLU A 64 14.56 22.99 20.85
N THR A 65 14.03 23.90 20.00
CA THR A 65 14.44 23.98 18.59
C THR A 65 15.69 24.83 18.36
N VAL A 66 16.21 25.53 19.39
CA VAL A 66 17.42 26.36 19.28
C VAL A 66 18.55 25.78 20.12
N SER A 67 19.66 25.46 19.45
CA SER A 67 20.83 24.80 20.01
C SER A 67 21.59 25.63 21.05
N ASP A 68 22.20 24.95 22.03
CA ASP A 68 23.06 25.58 23.04
C ASP A 68 24.24 26.39 22.46
N PRO A 69 24.87 26.01 21.32
CA PRO A 69 25.84 26.87 20.66
C PRO A 69 25.22 28.14 20.06
N ALA A 70 24.08 28.07 19.35
CA ALA A 70 23.44 29.26 18.78
C ALA A 70 22.97 30.24 19.85
N ARG A 71 22.37 29.75 20.94
CA ARG A 71 21.97 30.54 22.12
C ARG A 71 23.10 31.43 22.66
N LYS A 72 24.37 30.98 22.62
CA LYS A 72 25.54 31.76 23.08
C LYS A 72 25.90 32.93 22.18
N TYR A 73 25.51 32.89 20.91
CA TYR A 73 25.73 33.96 19.93
C TYR A 73 24.49 34.82 19.72
N ALA A 74 23.32 34.34 20.12
CA ALA A 74 22.03 34.97 19.85
C ALA A 74 21.96 36.44 20.29
N LYS A 75 22.58 36.84 21.41
CA LYS A 75 22.64 38.25 21.82
C LYS A 75 23.43 39.14 20.85
N ASP A 76 24.58 38.67 20.36
CA ASP A 76 25.37 39.39 19.34
C ASP A 76 24.61 39.48 18.00
N VAL A 77 23.88 38.42 17.64
CA VAL A 77 23.11 38.31 16.39
C VAL A 77 21.84 39.16 16.44
N TYR A 78 21.18 39.25 17.59
CA TYR A 78 19.95 40.02 17.79
C TYR A 78 20.14 41.50 17.44
N ASP A 79 21.25 42.12 17.84
CA ASP A 79 21.50 43.53 17.53
C ASP A 79 21.62 43.77 16.02
N HIS A 80 22.16 42.82 15.26
CA HIS A 80 22.21 42.86 13.79
C HIS A 80 20.84 42.59 13.17
N TRP A 81 20.14 41.53 13.59
CA TRP A 81 18.77 41.21 13.17
C TRP A 81 17.83 42.41 13.36
N LYS A 82 17.86 43.03 14.54
CA LYS A 82 17.07 44.21 14.91
C LYS A 82 17.34 45.40 13.99
N GLN A 83 18.62 45.66 13.67
CA GLN A 83 18.99 46.70 12.71
C GLN A 83 18.41 46.42 11.32
N GLN A 84 18.45 45.16 10.85
CA GLN A 84 17.87 44.79 9.56
C GLN A 84 16.33 44.91 9.55
N ARG A 85 15.63 44.53 10.63
CA ARG A 85 14.17 44.75 10.78
C ARG A 85 13.83 46.25 10.77
N LEU A 86 14.59 47.07 11.49
CA LEU A 86 14.38 48.52 11.54
C LEU A 86 14.60 49.19 10.17
N LYS A 87 15.67 48.83 9.42
CA LYS A 87 15.88 49.30 8.04
C LYS A 87 14.67 49.00 7.12
N ARG A 88 13.95 47.91 7.38
CA ARG A 88 12.81 47.42 6.59
C ARG A 88 11.44 47.89 7.09
N GLY A 89 11.39 48.78 8.08
CA GLY A 89 10.12 49.26 8.67
C GLY A 89 9.39 48.16 9.45
N ASN A 90 10.14 47.34 10.19
CA ASN A 90 9.68 46.17 10.95
C ASN A 90 8.90 45.13 10.11
N ARG A 91 9.30 44.99 8.84
CA ARG A 91 8.88 43.93 7.92
C ARG A 91 9.93 42.82 7.85
N ASP A 92 9.52 41.68 7.32
CA ASP A 92 10.35 40.48 7.22
C ASP A 92 11.64 40.67 6.40
N LEU A 93 12.70 40.00 6.84
CA LEU A 93 14.03 40.10 6.25
C LEU A 93 14.10 39.41 4.88
N MET A 94 13.32 38.35 4.68
CA MET A 94 13.19 37.68 3.40
C MET A 94 12.11 38.34 2.53
N PRO A 95 12.40 38.67 1.25
CA PRO A 95 11.37 39.13 0.32
C PRO A 95 10.28 38.05 0.16
N SER A 96 9.05 38.39 0.52
CA SER A 96 7.89 37.49 0.44
C SER A 96 7.01 37.79 -0.77
N LEU A 97 6.26 36.78 -1.21
CA LEU A 97 5.24 36.92 -2.25
C LEU A 97 4.10 37.81 -1.77
N LYS A 98 3.63 38.74 -2.60
CA LYS A 98 2.49 39.60 -2.25
C LYS A 98 1.19 38.81 -2.38
N PHE A 99 0.64 38.39 -1.24
CA PHE A 99 -0.67 37.76 -1.15
C PHE A 99 -1.80 38.78 -1.01
N GLU A 100 -3.03 38.28 -1.21
CA GLU A 100 -4.28 39.02 -1.09
C GLU A 100 -4.68 39.28 0.38
N THR A 101 -4.71 40.56 0.78
CA THR A 101 -5.39 41.05 1.98
C THR A 101 -6.87 41.32 1.67
N ASN A 102 -7.77 40.48 2.21
CA ASN A 102 -9.20 40.38 1.85
C ASN A 102 -10.06 41.67 1.88
N LEU A 103 -9.56 42.79 2.43
CA LEU A 103 -10.26 44.09 2.48
C LEU A 103 -9.66 45.15 1.54
N ASP A 104 -8.34 45.11 1.34
CA ASP A 104 -7.54 46.23 0.78
C ASP A 104 -6.74 45.82 -0.48
N THR A 105 -7.05 44.66 -1.06
CA THR A 105 -6.38 44.16 -2.26
C THR A 105 -6.88 44.88 -3.50
N ASP A 106 -5.98 45.57 -4.17
CA ASP A 106 -6.20 46.05 -5.53
C ASP A 106 -6.30 44.86 -6.51
N ASP A 107 -7.37 44.83 -7.31
CA ASP A 107 -7.55 43.83 -8.36
C ASP A 107 -6.67 44.10 -9.59
N ALA A 108 -6.11 45.30 -9.73
CA ALA A 108 -5.21 45.68 -10.81
C ALA A 108 -3.71 45.50 -10.52
N ASP A 109 -3.31 45.16 -9.28
CA ASP A 109 -1.89 44.99 -8.94
C ASP A 109 -1.31 43.67 -9.49
N PRO A 110 -0.34 43.71 -10.44
CA PRO A 110 0.22 42.51 -11.07
C PRO A 110 1.09 41.66 -10.14
N TYR A 111 1.51 42.18 -8.98
CA TYR A 111 2.29 41.42 -8.00
C TYR A 111 1.42 40.57 -7.05
N VAL A 112 0.09 40.77 -7.02
CA VAL A 112 -0.81 40.02 -6.15
C VAL A 112 -1.06 38.61 -6.69
N CYS A 113 -0.47 37.62 -6.03
CA CYS A 113 -0.44 36.22 -6.47
C CYS A 113 -1.13 35.26 -5.48
N PHE A 114 -1.41 34.04 -5.95
CA PHE A 114 -2.00 32.93 -5.16
C PHE A 114 -3.30 33.28 -4.40
N ARG A 115 -4.15 34.14 -5.01
CA ARG A 115 -5.47 34.56 -4.51
C ARG A 115 -6.33 33.36 -4.07
N ARG A 116 -6.93 33.43 -2.88
CA ARG A 116 -7.71 32.31 -2.34
C ARG A 116 -9.17 32.42 -2.77
N ARG A 117 -9.63 31.46 -3.58
CA ARG A 117 -11.00 31.37 -4.11
C ARG A 117 -11.66 30.03 -3.74
N GLU A 118 -11.48 29.62 -2.48
CA GLU A 118 -11.99 28.34 -1.98
C GLU A 118 -13.53 28.33 -1.82
N VAL A 119 -14.19 27.35 -2.44
CA VAL A 119 -15.65 27.20 -2.37
C VAL A 119 -16.06 26.68 -0.99
N ARG A 120 -16.67 27.56 -0.18
CA ARG A 120 -17.19 27.24 1.16
C ARG A 120 -18.31 26.19 1.06
N GLN A 121 -17.98 24.93 1.31
CA GLN A 121 -18.95 23.84 1.24
C GLN A 121 -19.92 23.85 2.43
N ALA A 122 -21.20 23.57 2.16
CA ALA A 122 -22.17 23.26 3.20
C ALA A 122 -21.76 22.02 4.02
N ARG A 123 -22.05 22.07 5.33
CA ARG A 123 -21.89 20.94 6.27
C ARG A 123 -22.68 19.72 5.78
N LYS A 124 -22.22 18.51 6.14
CA LYS A 124 -22.91 17.27 5.78
C LYS A 124 -23.92 16.90 6.88
N THR A 125 -24.63 15.79 6.71
CA THR A 125 -25.62 15.31 7.68
C THR A 125 -24.94 14.55 8.82
N ARG A 126 -25.45 14.69 10.04
CA ARG A 126 -24.89 14.09 11.27
C ARG A 126 -24.58 12.58 11.17
N GLY A 127 -25.40 11.82 10.42
CA GLY A 127 -25.16 10.40 10.17
C GLY A 127 -23.95 10.11 9.26
N ARG A 128 -23.65 11.00 8.30
CA ARG A 128 -22.44 10.94 7.49
C ARG A 128 -21.22 11.35 8.30
N ASP A 129 -21.34 12.37 9.14
CA ASP A 129 -20.24 12.84 9.99
C ASP A 129 -19.82 11.80 11.03
N ALA A 130 -20.76 11.03 11.58
CA ALA A 130 -20.47 9.88 12.44
C ALA A 130 -19.65 8.81 11.70
N GLN A 131 -20.02 8.46 10.46
CA GLN A 131 -19.25 7.51 9.64
C GLN A 131 -17.85 8.04 9.26
N VAL A 132 -17.70 9.36 9.06
CA VAL A 132 -16.38 9.99 8.84
C VAL A 132 -15.55 9.93 10.12
N THR A 133 -16.16 10.16 11.29
CA THR A 133 -15.48 10.09 12.60
C THR A 133 -14.91 8.71 12.89
N GLU A 134 -15.67 7.63 12.68
CA GLU A 134 -15.15 6.26 12.86
C GLU A 134 -14.05 5.93 11.83
N LYS A 135 -14.14 6.42 10.60
CA LYS A 135 -13.06 6.29 9.61
C LYS A 135 -11.80 7.05 10.00
N LEU A 136 -11.92 8.23 10.62
CA LEU A 136 -10.79 9.01 11.13
C LEU A 136 -10.13 8.33 12.34
N LYS A 137 -10.92 7.75 13.27
CA LYS A 137 -10.38 6.93 14.36
C LYS A 137 -9.59 5.73 13.82
N LYS A 138 -10.18 5.01 12.85
CA LYS A 138 -9.51 3.87 12.21
C LYS A 138 -8.23 4.30 11.48
N LEU A 139 -8.27 5.36 10.68
CA LEU A 139 -7.10 5.90 9.98
C LEU A 139 -5.99 6.32 10.96
N ARG A 140 -6.33 6.95 12.09
CA ARG A 140 -5.36 7.26 13.15
C ARG A 140 -4.67 6.00 13.66
N HIS A 141 -5.43 4.93 13.92
CA HIS A 141 -4.88 3.67 14.40
C HIS A 141 -3.95 3.00 13.37
N GLU A 142 -4.37 2.90 12.10
CA GLU A 142 -3.53 2.35 11.02
C GLU A 142 -2.23 3.17 10.80
N LEU A 143 -2.28 4.51 10.96
CA LEU A 143 -1.09 5.38 10.92
C LEU A 143 -0.20 5.21 12.17
N GLU A 144 -0.77 4.93 13.34
CA GLU A 144 -0.02 4.68 14.57
C GLU A 144 0.69 3.31 14.54
N GLU A 145 0.06 2.29 13.97
CA GLU A 145 0.70 1.00 13.64
C GLU A 145 1.85 1.18 12.63
N ALA A 146 1.63 1.93 11.54
CA ALA A 146 2.67 2.23 10.56
C ALA A 146 3.86 3.01 11.17
N ARG A 147 3.59 3.98 12.06
CA ARG A 147 4.61 4.69 12.84
C ARG A 147 5.41 3.75 13.74
N ASN A 148 4.74 2.81 14.41
CA ASN A 148 5.40 1.82 15.27
C ASN A 148 6.31 0.89 14.45
N LEU A 149 5.87 0.41 13.28
CA LEU A 149 6.70 -0.38 12.37
C LEU A 149 7.93 0.42 11.89
N MET A 150 7.75 1.69 11.52
CA MET A 150 8.88 2.56 11.13
C MET A 150 9.87 2.78 12.29
N ASN A 151 9.38 2.92 13.52
CA ASN A 151 10.24 3.03 14.71
C ASN A 151 11.04 1.74 14.96
N LEU A 152 10.45 0.55 14.78
CA LEU A 152 11.17 -0.72 14.87
C LEU A 152 12.25 -0.85 13.78
N VAL A 153 12.01 -0.37 12.56
CA VAL A 153 13.03 -0.29 11.51
C VAL A 153 14.15 0.68 11.88
N LYS A 154 13.82 1.88 12.39
CA LYS A 154 14.81 2.85 12.89
C LYS A 154 15.69 2.23 13.99
N GLN A 155 15.10 1.53 14.95
CA GLN A 155 15.83 0.83 16.01
C GLN A 155 16.74 -0.27 15.46
N ARG A 156 16.26 -1.06 14.49
CA ARG A 156 17.06 -2.10 13.81
C ARG A 156 18.31 -1.52 13.12
N GLU A 157 18.16 -0.46 12.34
CA GLU A 157 19.31 0.13 11.64
C GLU A 157 20.25 0.90 12.58
N ALA A 158 19.73 1.51 13.66
CA ALA A 158 20.57 2.11 14.70
C ALA A 158 21.46 1.06 15.40
N LEU A 159 20.87 -0.05 15.84
CA LEU A 159 21.59 -1.17 16.44
C LEU A 159 22.59 -1.82 15.46
N ARG A 160 22.23 -1.94 14.18
CA ARG A 160 23.13 -2.48 13.14
C ARG A 160 24.32 -1.56 12.84
N ARG A 161 24.10 -0.24 12.87
CA ARG A 161 25.17 0.77 12.77
C ARG A 161 26.11 0.70 13.98
N GLU A 162 25.57 0.45 15.17
CA GLU A 162 26.36 0.26 16.40
C GLU A 162 27.10 -1.08 16.42
N GLU A 163 26.50 -2.17 15.94
CA GLU A 163 27.14 -3.46 15.68
C GLU A 163 28.36 -3.31 14.76
N LEU A 164 28.19 -2.66 13.60
CA LEU A 164 29.28 -2.40 12.65
C LEU A 164 30.36 -1.44 13.21
N ALA A 165 30.00 -0.48 14.05
CA ALA A 165 30.97 0.39 14.73
C ALA A 165 31.79 -0.38 15.78
N ASN A 166 31.15 -1.29 16.51
CA ASN A 166 31.82 -2.18 17.46
C ASN A 166 32.72 -3.20 16.75
N ASP A 167 32.27 -3.82 15.66
CA ASP A 167 33.11 -4.71 14.83
C ASP A 167 34.37 -4.00 14.32
N ARG A 168 34.24 -2.75 13.86
CA ARG A 168 35.37 -1.92 13.46
C ARG A 168 36.33 -1.67 14.63
N LEU A 169 35.81 -1.25 15.78
CA LEU A 169 36.62 -0.97 16.98
C LEU A 169 37.35 -2.23 17.47
N ILE A 170 36.66 -3.38 17.47
CA ILE A 170 37.23 -4.69 17.82
C ILE A 170 38.33 -5.07 16.81
N PHE A 171 38.15 -4.83 15.51
CA PHE A 171 39.19 -5.07 14.51
C PHE A 171 40.42 -4.19 14.75
N GLU A 172 40.24 -2.88 14.95
CA GLU A 172 41.32 -1.93 15.22
C GLU A 172 42.09 -2.31 16.51
N LYS A 173 41.39 -2.61 17.61
CA LYS A 173 42.04 -3.04 18.87
C LYS A 173 42.71 -4.41 18.78
N ARG A 174 42.16 -5.36 18.03
CA ARG A 174 42.86 -6.62 17.74
C ARG A 174 44.13 -6.42 16.92
N MET A 175 44.18 -5.43 16.03
CA MET A 175 45.41 -5.10 15.30
C MET A 175 46.46 -4.48 16.23
N GLU A 176 46.09 -3.51 17.06
CA GLU A 176 46.98 -2.94 18.09
C GLU A 176 47.56 -4.02 19.02
N VAL A 177 46.71 -4.88 19.59
CA VAL A 177 47.16 -5.95 20.50
C VAL A 177 48.08 -6.95 19.79
N LYS A 178 47.78 -7.36 18.55
CA LYS A 178 48.66 -8.23 17.76
C LYS A 178 50.01 -7.59 17.43
N GLU A 179 50.11 -6.27 17.38
CA GLU A 179 51.39 -5.57 17.20
C GLU A 179 52.20 -5.53 18.49
N VAL A 180 51.62 -5.06 19.59
CA VAL A 180 52.27 -5.04 20.91
C VAL A 180 52.72 -6.45 21.32
N LYS A 181 51.88 -7.48 21.12
CA LYS A 181 52.17 -8.88 21.43
C LYS A 181 53.37 -9.44 20.64
N ARG A 182 53.50 -9.07 19.35
CA ARG A 182 54.67 -9.40 18.52
C ARG A 182 55.93 -8.68 19.02
N ASN A 183 55.82 -7.38 19.31
CA ASN A 183 56.94 -6.55 19.74
C ASN A 183 57.49 -6.97 21.13
N LEU A 184 56.63 -7.48 22.01
CA LEU A 184 57.01 -8.00 23.34
C LEU A 184 57.29 -9.52 23.37
N GLY A 185 57.10 -10.24 22.25
CA GLY A 185 57.35 -11.69 22.15
C GLY A 185 56.39 -12.61 22.94
N ILE A 186 55.25 -12.08 23.38
CA ILE A 186 54.28 -12.78 24.25
C ILE A 186 53.49 -13.85 23.45
N LYS A 187 53.21 -15.00 24.08
CA LYS A 187 52.53 -16.16 23.47
C LYS A 187 51.45 -16.72 24.40
N GLY A 188 50.38 -17.28 23.82
CA GLY A 188 49.15 -17.63 24.56
C GLY A 188 48.23 -16.43 24.71
N GLU A 189 47.02 -16.61 25.26
CA GLU A 189 45.99 -15.56 25.37
C GLU A 189 45.58 -14.97 24.00
N ASP A 190 45.01 -15.82 23.15
CA ASP A 190 44.52 -15.46 21.79
C ASP A 190 42.98 -15.52 21.66
N GLU A 191 42.28 -15.90 22.74
CA GLU A 191 40.82 -16.12 22.77
C GLU A 191 39.99 -14.89 22.34
N ASP A 192 40.38 -13.70 22.81
CA ASP A 192 39.69 -12.45 22.45
C ASP A 192 40.10 -11.93 21.06
N LEU A 193 41.16 -12.47 20.46
CA LEU A 193 41.62 -12.09 19.11
C LEU A 193 40.84 -12.81 17.99
N ILE A 194 40.01 -13.78 18.34
CA ILE A 194 39.16 -14.56 17.42
C ILE A 194 37.67 -14.37 17.71
N ASN A 195 36.82 -14.54 16.69
CA ASN A 195 35.36 -14.54 16.89
C ASN A 195 34.90 -15.91 17.41
N GLN A 196 34.77 -16.02 18.73
CA GLN A 196 34.14 -17.18 19.37
C GLN A 196 32.69 -17.31 18.90
N LYS A 197 32.24 -18.54 18.62
CA LYS A 197 30.82 -18.81 18.35
C LYS A 197 30.05 -18.65 19.66
N PRO A 198 29.00 -17.81 19.74
CA PRO A 198 28.19 -17.69 20.95
C PRO A 198 27.67 -19.06 21.39
N ALA A 199 27.93 -19.44 22.64
CA ALA A 199 27.42 -20.68 23.20
C ALA A 199 25.90 -20.73 23.05
N PRO A 200 25.30 -21.88 22.65
CA PRO A 200 23.87 -21.98 22.46
C PRO A 200 23.17 -21.72 23.79
N LYS A 201 22.55 -20.54 23.94
CA LYS A 201 21.87 -20.14 25.17
C LYS A 201 20.88 -21.25 25.54
N PRO A 202 20.94 -21.82 26.76
CA PRO A 202 19.98 -22.84 27.15
C PRO A 202 18.58 -22.26 27.04
N LYS A 203 17.63 -23.03 26.48
CA LYS A 203 16.22 -22.63 26.43
C LYS A 203 15.82 -22.19 27.84
N PRO A 204 15.24 -20.98 28.02
CA PRO A 204 14.90 -20.51 29.35
C PRO A 204 13.92 -21.49 29.97
N LYS A 205 14.36 -22.21 31.00
CA LYS A 205 13.47 -23.00 31.84
C LYS A 205 12.56 -22.00 32.54
N LEU A 206 11.28 -22.00 32.19
CA LEU A 206 10.27 -21.26 32.92
C LEU A 206 10.25 -21.82 34.35
N ASP A 207 10.84 -21.07 35.28
CA ASP A 207 10.96 -21.49 36.67
C ASP A 207 9.59 -21.33 37.34
N ALA A 208 8.89 -22.46 37.51
CA ALA A 208 7.57 -22.52 38.13
C ALA A 208 7.56 -21.99 39.58
N SER A 209 8.73 -21.86 40.24
CA SER A 209 8.84 -21.29 41.60
C SER A 209 8.88 -19.75 41.61
N ALA A 210 9.17 -19.09 40.49
CA ALA A 210 9.30 -17.63 40.41
C ALA A 210 7.96 -16.89 40.59
N ILE A 211 6.82 -17.57 40.37
CA ILE A 211 5.47 -16.98 40.47
C ILE A 211 5.04 -16.73 41.94
N GLN A 212 5.65 -17.39 42.93
CA GLN A 212 5.18 -17.38 44.32
C GLN A 212 5.82 -16.34 45.26
N ARG A 213 6.75 -15.49 44.79
CA ARG A 213 7.34 -14.42 45.60
C ARG A 213 7.00 -13.03 45.05
N GLY A 214 5.76 -12.60 45.31
CA GLY A 214 5.31 -11.25 45.00
C GLY A 214 6.08 -10.19 45.80
N VAL A 215 6.64 -9.20 45.09
CA VAL A 215 7.25 -8.01 45.70
C VAL A 215 6.12 -7.07 46.16
N PRO A 216 6.11 -6.56 47.40
CA PRO A 216 5.08 -5.62 47.86
C PRO A 216 5.18 -4.29 47.09
N GLY A 217 4.10 -3.87 46.42
CA GLY A 217 4.01 -2.51 45.87
C GLY A 217 3.08 -2.29 44.67
N MET A 218 2.80 -3.30 43.84
CA MET A 218 1.97 -3.12 42.62
C MET A 218 0.62 -3.83 42.71
N VAL A 219 -0.45 -3.05 42.54
CA VAL A 219 -1.85 -3.50 42.70
C VAL A 219 -2.38 -4.13 41.42
N SER A 220 -1.95 -5.37 41.13
CA SER A 220 -2.54 -6.17 40.05
C SER A 220 -3.93 -6.68 40.45
N LYS A 221 -4.94 -6.40 39.61
CA LYS A 221 -6.32 -6.89 39.80
C LYS A 221 -6.35 -8.43 39.73
N PRO A 222 -7.18 -9.11 40.54
CA PRO A 222 -7.19 -10.56 40.61
C PRO A 222 -7.69 -11.18 39.30
N GLN A 223 -6.88 -12.06 38.69
CA GLN A 223 -7.40 -13.00 37.69
C GLN A 223 -8.15 -14.13 38.40
N LEU A 224 -9.39 -14.36 37.99
CA LEU A 224 -10.23 -15.44 38.51
C LEU A 224 -9.77 -16.79 37.93
N SER A 225 -9.05 -17.58 38.72
CA SER A 225 -8.86 -19.00 38.45
C SER A 225 -10.18 -19.76 38.60
N ARG A 226 -10.51 -20.65 37.65
CA ARG A 226 -11.60 -21.62 37.82
C ARG A 226 -11.18 -22.71 38.83
N VAL A 227 -12.20 -23.31 39.46
CA VAL A 227 -12.06 -24.29 40.56
C VAL A 227 -11.23 -25.54 40.20
N ASP A 228 -11.18 -25.92 38.92
CA ASP A 228 -10.53 -27.18 38.47
C ASP A 228 -8.99 -27.12 38.26
N GLY A 229 -8.33 -26.00 38.58
CA GLY A 229 -6.87 -25.96 38.78
C GLY A 229 -5.95 -26.30 37.59
N ARG A 230 -6.45 -26.32 36.34
CA ARG A 230 -5.63 -26.58 35.14
C ARG A 230 -4.96 -25.30 34.59
N PRO A 231 -3.73 -25.36 34.05
CA PRO A 231 -3.07 -24.22 33.42
C PRO A 231 -3.74 -23.82 32.09
N LEU A 232 -3.69 -22.53 31.77
CA LEU A 232 -4.42 -21.91 30.65
C LEU A 232 -3.79 -22.12 29.26
N ASP A 233 -2.51 -22.52 29.17
CA ASP A 233 -1.80 -22.64 27.89
C ASP A 233 -2.34 -23.76 26.96
N ASN A 234 -3.20 -24.64 27.47
CA ASN A 234 -3.84 -25.72 26.69
C ASN A 234 -5.07 -25.27 25.89
N ASP A 235 -5.48 -23.99 25.93
CA ASP A 235 -6.68 -23.47 25.24
C ASP A 235 -6.32 -22.45 24.13
N LEU A 236 -5.07 -22.49 23.63
CA LEU A 236 -4.61 -21.74 22.46
C LEU A 236 -5.10 -22.38 21.15
N ILE A 237 -6.41 -22.30 20.92
CA ILE A 237 -7.06 -22.70 19.65
C ILE A 237 -6.34 -22.02 18.49
N THR A 238 -5.78 -22.81 17.58
CA THR A 238 -5.00 -22.29 16.44
C THR A 238 -5.90 -21.53 15.46
N LEU A 239 -5.35 -20.57 14.72
CA LEU A 239 -6.12 -19.79 13.73
C LEU A 239 -6.74 -20.70 12.65
N GLU A 240 -6.05 -21.77 12.28
CA GLU A 240 -6.53 -22.77 11.31
C GLU A 240 -7.72 -23.55 11.87
N GLU A 241 -7.65 -24.02 13.13
CA GLU A 241 -8.78 -24.67 13.83
C GLU A 241 -9.98 -23.72 14.00
N GLN A 242 -9.73 -22.43 14.27
CA GLN A 242 -10.76 -21.39 14.36
C GLN A 242 -11.38 -21.00 13.00
N ILE A 243 -10.70 -21.29 11.89
CA ILE A 243 -11.24 -21.16 10.53
C ILE A 243 -12.04 -22.41 10.19
N ALA A 244 -11.46 -23.60 10.33
CA ALA A 244 -12.10 -24.88 10.06
C ALA A 244 -13.43 -25.03 10.82
N LYS A 245 -13.44 -24.72 12.13
CA LYS A 245 -14.67 -24.75 12.94
C LYS A 245 -15.77 -23.82 12.41
N ARG A 246 -15.41 -22.64 11.88
CA ARG A 246 -16.36 -21.71 11.27
C ARG A 246 -16.89 -22.24 9.93
N GLU A 247 -16.04 -22.90 9.14
CA GLU A 247 -16.42 -23.55 7.88
C GLU A 247 -17.32 -24.77 8.12
N ASP A 248 -17.07 -25.57 9.16
CA ASP A 248 -17.95 -26.64 9.63
C ASP A 248 -19.31 -26.12 10.10
N GLU A 249 -19.33 -25.04 10.89
CA GLU A 249 -20.57 -24.40 11.36
C GLU A 249 -21.41 -23.85 10.18
N ILE A 250 -20.75 -23.23 9.18
CA ILE A 250 -21.41 -22.79 7.94
C ILE A 250 -21.94 -24.00 7.16
N THR A 251 -21.12 -25.03 6.94
CA THR A 251 -21.48 -26.23 6.16
C THR A 251 -22.68 -26.96 6.80
N ARG A 252 -22.64 -27.18 8.12
CA ARG A 252 -23.76 -27.75 8.88
C ARG A 252 -25.02 -26.90 8.78
N SER A 253 -24.91 -25.56 8.79
CA SER A 253 -26.07 -24.68 8.60
C SER A 253 -26.69 -24.81 7.20
N ILE A 254 -25.87 -25.00 6.17
CA ILE A 254 -26.30 -25.23 4.79
C ILE A 254 -26.98 -26.59 4.66
N GLU A 255 -26.43 -27.65 5.25
CA GLU A 255 -27.03 -28.99 5.23
C GLU A 255 -28.36 -29.05 5.98
N ILE A 256 -28.46 -28.45 7.18
CA ILE A 256 -29.72 -28.34 7.93
C ILE A 256 -30.78 -27.56 7.11
N ASN A 257 -30.39 -26.51 6.39
CA ASN A 257 -31.33 -25.76 5.55
C ASN A 257 -31.71 -26.53 4.27
N LYS A 258 -30.79 -27.26 3.64
CA LYS A 258 -31.09 -28.18 2.53
C LYS A 258 -32.03 -29.30 2.96
N GLU A 259 -31.84 -29.85 4.15
CA GLU A 259 -32.72 -30.88 4.73
C GLU A 259 -34.12 -30.34 5.01
N LYS A 260 -34.24 -29.19 5.71
CA LYS A 260 -35.52 -28.50 5.92
C LYS A 260 -36.25 -28.19 4.61
N HIS A 261 -35.53 -27.73 3.58
CA HIS A 261 -36.13 -27.44 2.27
C HIS A 261 -36.53 -28.73 1.52
N ARG A 262 -35.81 -29.83 1.69
CA ARG A 262 -36.14 -31.15 1.15
C ARG A 262 -37.35 -31.77 1.85
N GLU A 263 -37.50 -31.56 3.15
CA GLU A 263 -38.66 -31.98 3.94
C GLU A 263 -39.89 -31.10 3.69
N TRP A 264 -39.71 -29.78 3.56
CA TRP A 264 -40.76 -28.86 3.13
C TRP A 264 -41.31 -29.25 1.75
N ASN A 265 -40.44 -29.52 0.78
CA ASN A 265 -40.82 -29.94 -0.57
C ASN A 265 -41.35 -31.39 -0.66
N LYS A 266 -41.26 -32.21 0.41
CA LYS A 266 -41.53 -33.67 0.39
C LYS A 266 -42.92 -34.06 -0.13
N HIS A 267 -43.90 -33.16 -0.05
CA HIS A 267 -45.28 -33.38 -0.47
C HIS A 267 -45.74 -32.42 -1.58
N TYR A 268 -44.82 -31.65 -2.18
CA TYR A 268 -45.11 -30.76 -3.30
C TYR A 268 -44.61 -31.37 -4.62
N VAL A 269 -45.51 -31.52 -5.58
CA VAL A 269 -45.18 -31.93 -6.95
C VAL A 269 -45.10 -30.67 -7.81
N ASP A 270 -43.95 -30.44 -8.46
CA ASP A 270 -43.78 -29.33 -9.39
C ASP A 270 -44.50 -29.64 -10.71
N VAL A 271 -45.57 -28.90 -10.99
CA VAL A 271 -46.41 -29.06 -12.19
C VAL A 271 -46.05 -28.00 -13.26
N THR A 272 -44.96 -27.26 -13.09
CA THR A 272 -44.52 -26.27 -14.07
C THR A 272 -43.78 -26.91 -15.25
N TRP A 273 -43.73 -26.23 -16.39
CA TRP A 273 -43.08 -26.76 -17.61
C TRP A 273 -41.55 -26.96 -17.51
N ARG A 274 -40.92 -26.55 -16.41
CA ARG A 274 -39.50 -26.83 -16.09
C ARG A 274 -39.33 -26.92 -14.58
N ALA A 275 -39.19 -28.14 -14.06
CA ALA A 275 -39.04 -28.37 -12.62
C ALA A 275 -37.86 -27.58 -12.03
N ILE A 276 -38.11 -26.90 -10.90
CA ILE A 276 -37.12 -26.04 -10.23
C ILE A 276 -36.12 -26.84 -9.37
N THR A 277 -36.44 -28.09 -9.03
CA THR A 277 -35.58 -28.96 -8.21
C THR A 277 -35.68 -30.43 -8.68
N PRO A 278 -34.56 -31.17 -8.82
CA PRO A 278 -33.17 -30.71 -8.71
C PRO A 278 -32.80 -29.72 -9.83
N PRO A 279 -31.83 -28.83 -9.64
CA PRO A 279 -31.36 -27.94 -10.70
C PRO A 279 -30.88 -28.73 -11.91
N LEU A 280 -31.29 -28.30 -13.10
CA LEU A 280 -30.60 -28.68 -14.34
C LEU A 280 -29.11 -28.28 -14.22
N GLU A 281 -28.23 -29.12 -14.77
CA GLU A 281 -26.77 -28.99 -14.69
C GLU A 281 -26.30 -27.55 -14.96
N GLU A 282 -25.29 -27.09 -14.20
CA GLU A 282 -24.86 -25.68 -14.18
C GLU A 282 -24.46 -25.16 -15.57
N ASN A 283 -25.44 -24.61 -16.29
CA ASN A 283 -25.26 -24.10 -17.63
C ASN A 283 -24.43 -22.80 -17.56
N ILE A 284 -23.13 -22.95 -17.81
CA ILE A 284 -22.08 -21.95 -17.60
C ILE A 284 -22.49 -20.62 -18.23
N GLN A 285 -22.97 -19.67 -17.43
CA GLN A 285 -23.46 -18.41 -17.97
C GLN A 285 -22.30 -17.66 -18.65
N PRO A 286 -22.45 -17.27 -19.93
CA PRO A 286 -21.39 -16.60 -20.66
C PRO A 286 -21.03 -15.30 -19.95
N ALA A 287 -19.74 -15.09 -19.72
CA ALA A 287 -19.26 -13.95 -18.92
C ALA A 287 -19.57 -12.58 -19.54
N PHE A 288 -19.99 -12.52 -20.81
CA PHE A 288 -20.49 -11.32 -21.48
C PHE A 288 -22.00 -11.45 -21.68
N ARG A 289 -22.76 -10.42 -21.28
CA ARG A 289 -24.20 -10.32 -21.54
C ARG A 289 -24.45 -9.48 -22.79
N THR A 290 -25.36 -9.92 -23.65
CA THR A 290 -25.82 -9.18 -24.83
C THR A 290 -26.68 -8.00 -24.40
N ALA A 291 -26.51 -6.84 -25.05
CA ALA A 291 -27.37 -5.69 -24.85
C ALA A 291 -28.53 -5.70 -25.87
N ILE A 292 -29.76 -5.56 -25.39
CA ILE A 292 -30.92 -5.25 -26.25
C ILE A 292 -30.98 -3.73 -26.38
N THR A 293 -30.36 -3.20 -27.44
CA THR A 293 -30.39 -1.76 -27.75
C THR A 293 -31.66 -1.39 -28.51
N GLN A 294 -32.82 -1.66 -27.90
CA GLN A 294 -34.06 -1.00 -28.31
C GLN A 294 -34.07 0.43 -27.74
N TYR A 295 -34.35 1.40 -28.59
CA TYR A 295 -34.46 2.80 -28.18
C TYR A 295 -35.81 2.99 -27.47
N LEU A 296 -35.83 2.72 -26.16
CA LEU A 296 -36.96 3.11 -25.31
C LEU A 296 -37.12 4.64 -25.40
N PRO A 297 -38.30 5.17 -25.76
CA PRO A 297 -38.54 6.60 -25.73
C PRO A 297 -38.24 7.13 -24.33
N THR A 298 -37.40 8.15 -24.25
CA THR A 298 -37.11 8.81 -22.97
C THR A 298 -38.41 9.37 -22.42
N PRO A 299 -38.81 9.07 -21.17
CA PRO A 299 -39.99 9.71 -20.59
C PRO A 299 -39.75 11.24 -20.60
N PRO A 300 -40.74 12.05 -21.01
CA PRO A 300 -40.57 13.49 -21.09
C PRO A 300 -40.20 14.04 -19.71
N ALA A 301 -39.30 15.02 -19.68
CA ALA A 301 -38.92 15.68 -18.44
C ALA A 301 -40.15 16.35 -17.82
N SER A 302 -40.39 16.10 -16.52
CA SER A 302 -41.47 16.75 -15.78
C SER A 302 -41.20 18.24 -15.65
N ILE A 303 -41.74 19.04 -16.57
CA ILE A 303 -41.71 20.50 -16.48
C ILE A 303 -42.73 20.97 -15.44
N SER A 304 -42.33 21.94 -14.63
CA SER A 304 -43.24 22.70 -13.78
C SER A 304 -44.03 23.70 -14.63
N SER A 305 -45.24 24.00 -14.14
CA SER A 305 -46.24 24.93 -14.68
C SER A 305 -45.74 26.27 -15.24
N GLU A 306 -46.47 26.78 -16.23
CA GLU A 306 -46.41 28.14 -16.84
C GLU A 306 -45.17 28.36 -17.75
N VAL A 307 -45.27 28.99 -18.93
CA VAL A 307 -46.17 30.05 -19.42
C VAL A 307 -46.68 29.74 -20.85
N SER A 308 -47.83 30.32 -21.25
CA SER A 308 -48.36 30.27 -22.62
C SER A 308 -47.51 31.07 -23.63
N GLY A 309 -47.48 30.62 -24.89
CA GLY A 309 -46.94 31.40 -26.01
C GLY A 309 -47.08 30.66 -27.35
N ASP A 310 -47.84 31.24 -28.29
CA ASP A 310 -48.04 30.67 -29.62
C ASP A 310 -46.80 30.85 -30.51
N ASN A 311 -46.42 29.80 -31.26
CA ASN A 311 -46.35 29.92 -32.71
C ASN A 311 -46.43 28.53 -33.39
N ALA A 312 -46.96 28.48 -34.61
CA ALA A 312 -47.07 27.25 -35.40
C ALA A 312 -46.03 27.20 -36.53
N ASN A 313 -45.54 26.01 -36.85
CA ASN A 313 -45.20 25.66 -38.23
C ASN A 313 -45.38 24.15 -38.45
N SER A 314 -45.78 23.78 -39.67
CA SER A 314 -46.17 22.41 -40.04
C SER A 314 -45.07 21.67 -40.79
N GLY A 315 -45.03 20.33 -40.64
CA GLY A 315 -44.14 19.44 -41.40
C GLY A 315 -44.76 18.06 -41.57
N ASN A 316 -45.34 17.78 -42.74
CA ASN A 316 -46.03 16.52 -43.04
C ASN A 316 -45.06 15.33 -43.20
N MET A 317 -45.48 14.15 -42.72
CA MET A 317 -45.38 12.90 -43.47
C MET A 317 -46.60 12.00 -43.18
N GLU A 318 -47.08 11.31 -44.20
CA GLU A 318 -48.27 10.44 -44.13
C GLU A 318 -47.98 9.05 -43.54
N PRO A 319 -48.93 8.44 -42.81
CA PRO A 319 -48.90 7.01 -42.49
C PRO A 319 -49.48 6.18 -43.65
N LYS A 320 -48.67 5.30 -44.26
CA LYS A 320 -49.19 4.30 -45.23
C LYS A 320 -49.86 3.11 -44.52
N HIS A 321 -50.82 2.50 -45.20
CA HIS A 321 -51.79 1.54 -44.65
C HIS A 321 -51.63 0.14 -45.28
N GLY A 322 -52.10 -0.91 -44.58
CA GLY A 322 -52.01 -2.33 -45.01
C GLY A 322 -50.70 -3.03 -44.56
N ASP A 323 -50.68 -4.29 -44.14
CA ASP A 323 -51.71 -5.34 -44.25
C ASP A 323 -51.74 -6.35 -43.07
N ASN A 324 -52.95 -6.85 -42.82
CA ASN A 324 -53.32 -8.19 -42.32
C ASN A 324 -52.30 -9.00 -41.47
N ALA A 325 -52.54 -9.05 -40.15
CA ALA A 325 -51.79 -9.88 -39.21
C ALA A 325 -52.14 -11.39 -39.32
N LEU A 326 -51.47 -12.11 -40.22
CA LEU A 326 -51.56 -13.58 -40.30
C LEU A 326 -50.76 -14.25 -39.17
N VAL A 327 -51.45 -14.73 -38.13
CA VAL A 327 -50.84 -15.52 -37.05
C VAL A 327 -50.36 -16.87 -37.59
N ARG A 328 -49.04 -16.99 -37.82
CA ARG A 328 -48.37 -18.27 -38.08
C ARG A 328 -47.63 -18.74 -36.84
N TYR A 329 -48.02 -19.90 -36.32
CA TYR A 329 -47.18 -20.67 -35.41
C TYR A 329 -45.99 -21.22 -36.21
N ALA A 330 -44.86 -20.54 -36.12
CA ALA A 330 -43.59 -20.97 -36.69
C ALA A 330 -42.56 -21.19 -35.57
N THR A 331 -41.77 -22.25 -35.70
CA THR A 331 -40.59 -22.51 -34.86
C THR A 331 -39.73 -21.25 -34.73
N PRO A 332 -39.18 -20.91 -33.54
CA PRO A 332 -38.29 -19.77 -33.40
C PRO A 332 -37.17 -19.84 -34.45
N PRO A 333 -36.89 -18.75 -35.19
CA PRO A 333 -35.76 -18.73 -36.11
C PRO A 333 -34.48 -19.12 -35.37
N GLN A 334 -33.67 -19.99 -35.97
CA GLN A 334 -32.29 -20.16 -35.52
C GLN A 334 -31.62 -18.78 -35.60
N GLU A 335 -31.26 -18.20 -34.44
CA GLU A 335 -30.60 -16.90 -34.42
C GLU A 335 -29.25 -17.01 -35.11
N THR A 336 -29.20 -16.63 -36.40
CA THR A 336 -27.95 -16.40 -37.10
C THR A 336 -27.20 -15.32 -36.32
N PHE A 337 -26.04 -15.69 -35.77
CA PHE A 337 -25.42 -14.97 -34.66
C PHE A 337 -24.69 -13.70 -35.12
N GLN A 338 -25.44 -12.75 -35.69
CA GLN A 338 -24.98 -11.39 -35.92
C GLN A 338 -24.46 -10.85 -34.60
N GLY A 339 -23.20 -10.40 -34.57
CA GLY A 339 -22.45 -10.15 -33.34
C GLY A 339 -22.98 -8.98 -32.52
N ARG A 340 -24.09 -9.20 -31.78
CA ARG A 340 -24.75 -8.20 -30.94
C ARG A 340 -23.73 -7.57 -29.95
N PRO A 341 -23.78 -6.25 -29.72
CA PRO A 341 -22.89 -5.60 -28.77
C PRO A 341 -23.09 -6.21 -27.39
N SER A 342 -21.99 -6.67 -26.78
CA SER A 342 -22.01 -7.43 -25.54
C SER A 342 -20.99 -6.90 -24.54
N PHE A 343 -21.35 -6.97 -23.26
CA PHE A 343 -20.68 -6.26 -22.18
C PHE A 343 -20.44 -7.17 -20.99
N ARG A 344 -19.29 -7.00 -20.33
CA ARG A 344 -18.96 -7.68 -19.07
C ARG A 344 -18.56 -6.67 -18.01
N ARG A 345 -19.38 -6.55 -16.96
CA ARG A 345 -19.08 -5.74 -15.78
C ARG A 345 -18.19 -6.53 -14.82
N ARG A 346 -17.09 -5.93 -14.35
CA ARG A 346 -16.20 -6.48 -13.32
C ARG A 346 -15.97 -5.41 -12.26
N THR A 347 -15.79 -5.79 -10.99
CA THR A 347 -15.39 -4.89 -9.91
C THR A 347 -13.99 -5.25 -9.45
N GLY A 348 -13.08 -4.27 -9.48
CA GLY A 348 -11.71 -4.41 -8.99
C GLY A 348 -11.58 -4.15 -7.49
N ARG A 349 -10.37 -4.36 -6.95
CA ARG A 349 -10.01 -3.89 -5.60
C ARG A 349 -10.25 -2.38 -5.49
N GLY A 350 -10.72 -1.91 -4.34
CA GLY A 350 -11.17 -0.52 -4.15
C GLY A 350 -12.54 -0.21 -4.77
N GLY A 351 -13.29 -1.20 -5.27
CA GLY A 351 -14.64 -1.01 -5.81
C GLY A 351 -14.70 -0.42 -7.22
N ARG A 352 -13.55 -0.19 -7.88
CA ARG A 352 -13.48 0.40 -9.22
C ARG A 352 -14.20 -0.50 -10.24
N LEU A 353 -15.19 0.07 -10.93
CA LEU A 353 -16.05 -0.65 -11.86
C LEU A 353 -15.45 -0.63 -13.28
N MET A 354 -15.24 -1.82 -13.85
CA MET A 354 -14.73 -2.02 -15.22
C MET A 354 -15.85 -2.59 -16.10
N ILE A 355 -15.93 -2.17 -17.36
CA ILE A 355 -16.91 -2.67 -18.33
C ILE A 355 -16.18 -3.03 -19.63
N ASP A 356 -15.90 -4.32 -19.82
CA ASP A 356 -15.33 -4.84 -21.05
C ASP A 356 -16.41 -4.82 -22.16
N ARG A 357 -16.06 -4.37 -23.38
CA ARG A 357 -16.99 -4.26 -24.52
C ARG A 357 -16.57 -5.21 -25.64
N ARG A 358 -17.53 -5.83 -26.35
CA ARG A 358 -17.33 -6.63 -27.57
C ARG A 358 -18.40 -6.29 -28.61
N GLY A 359 -18.05 -6.33 -29.89
CA GLY A 359 -18.98 -6.09 -31.01
C GLY A 359 -19.19 -4.62 -31.41
N LEU A 360 -18.69 -3.64 -30.64
CA LEU A 360 -18.64 -2.25 -31.09
C LEU A 360 -17.52 -2.09 -32.12
N LYS A 361 -17.87 -1.85 -33.39
CA LYS A 361 -16.98 -1.11 -34.29
C LYS A 361 -16.87 0.31 -33.75
N ARG A 362 -15.65 0.83 -33.56
CA ARG A 362 -15.46 2.29 -33.48
C ARG A 362 -15.87 2.87 -34.85
N PRO A 363 -16.51 4.04 -34.94
CA PRO A 363 -16.61 4.72 -36.23
C PRO A 363 -15.18 4.96 -36.75
N ALA A 364 -14.94 4.69 -38.03
CA ALA A 364 -13.71 5.10 -38.66
C ALA A 364 -13.77 6.63 -38.84
N THR A 365 -12.73 7.33 -38.39
CA THR A 365 -12.59 8.77 -38.61
C THR A 365 -11.84 8.97 -39.91
N ASP A 366 -12.54 8.74 -41.03
CA ASP A 366 -11.96 8.66 -42.39
C ASP A 366 -11.48 10.03 -42.93
N ASP A 367 -11.66 11.12 -42.18
CA ASP A 367 -11.31 12.50 -42.54
C ASP A 367 -10.15 13.11 -41.71
N ILE A 368 -9.16 12.30 -41.29
CA ILE A 368 -7.87 12.84 -40.82
C ILE A 368 -6.95 13.00 -42.02
N ASN A 369 -6.87 14.22 -42.55
CA ASN A 369 -5.96 14.57 -43.64
C ASN A 369 -4.50 14.51 -43.15
N ASP A 370 -3.71 13.54 -43.62
CA ASP A 370 -2.32 13.32 -43.21
C ASP A 370 -1.46 14.60 -43.28
N ARG A 371 -1.69 15.44 -44.30
CA ARG A 371 -0.96 16.71 -44.49
C ARG A 371 -1.27 17.76 -43.42
N ALA A 372 -2.41 17.65 -42.73
CA ALA A 372 -2.73 18.46 -41.56
C ALA A 372 -2.07 17.88 -40.30
N ALA A 373 -2.03 16.55 -40.15
CA ALA A 373 -1.34 15.89 -39.04
C ALA A 373 0.19 16.12 -39.08
N GLU A 374 0.81 16.08 -40.26
CA GLU A 374 2.23 16.43 -40.42
C GLU A 374 2.54 17.88 -40.07
N ARG A 375 1.57 18.80 -40.20
CA ARG A 375 1.80 20.23 -39.98
C ARG A 375 2.08 20.57 -38.50
N TYR A 376 1.45 19.84 -37.58
CA TYR A 376 1.62 20.02 -36.13
C TYR A 376 2.68 19.08 -35.52
N LYS A 377 3.33 18.26 -36.34
CA LYS A 377 4.31 17.23 -35.91
C LYS A 377 5.61 17.81 -35.30
N TYR A 378 5.87 19.09 -35.54
CA TYR A 378 7.05 19.83 -35.09
C TYR A 378 6.69 21.19 -34.47
N ASP A 379 5.42 21.37 -34.11
CA ASP A 379 4.84 22.63 -33.60
C ASP A 379 4.74 22.60 -32.06
N GLN A 380 5.79 22.04 -31.43
CA GLN A 380 5.96 21.92 -29.98
C GLN A 380 7.27 22.62 -29.61
N ASP A 381 7.18 23.71 -28.85
CA ASP A 381 8.35 24.36 -28.26
C ASP A 381 9.00 23.41 -27.23
N SER A 382 10.33 23.41 -27.19
CA SER A 382 11.14 22.27 -26.69
C SER A 382 11.12 22.03 -25.17
N ASP A 383 10.37 22.83 -24.41
CA ASP A 383 10.62 23.05 -22.97
C ASP A 383 9.48 22.57 -22.03
N GLU A 384 8.34 22.06 -22.55
CA GLU A 384 7.22 21.58 -21.72
C GLU A 384 6.78 20.12 -22.00
N GLU A 385 6.70 19.34 -20.92
CA GLU A 385 6.16 17.97 -20.72
C GLU A 385 6.69 16.79 -21.58
N ASP A 386 7.06 15.70 -20.89
CA ASP A 386 7.33 14.38 -21.48
C ASP A 386 6.13 13.92 -22.34
N CYS A 387 6.36 13.77 -23.65
CA CYS A 387 5.37 13.31 -24.62
C CYS A 387 4.82 11.90 -24.31
N THR A 388 3.84 11.85 -23.41
CA THR A 388 3.24 10.63 -22.89
C THR A 388 2.34 10.00 -23.95
N ILE A 389 2.93 9.17 -24.80
CA ILE A 389 2.23 8.45 -25.88
C ILE A 389 1.01 7.73 -25.28
N PRO A 390 -0.24 8.06 -25.72
CA PRO A 390 -1.45 7.52 -25.14
C PRO A 390 -1.69 6.07 -25.62
N ILE A 391 -0.91 5.14 -25.06
CA ILE A 391 -1.00 3.70 -25.34
C ILE A 391 -2.34 3.18 -24.82
N ASP A 392 -3.29 2.94 -25.71
CA ASP A 392 -4.54 2.24 -25.39
C ASP A 392 -4.23 0.77 -25.06
N PHE A 393 -3.98 0.52 -23.76
CA PHE A 393 -3.74 -0.82 -23.21
C PHE A 393 -4.89 -1.81 -23.50
N TYR A 394 -6.08 -1.32 -23.87
CA TYR A 394 -7.26 -2.12 -24.20
C TYR A 394 -7.42 -2.35 -25.71
N ALA A 395 -6.47 -1.91 -26.54
CA ALA A 395 -6.41 -2.26 -27.95
C ALA A 395 -6.25 -3.78 -28.15
N ASP A 396 -6.95 -4.33 -29.13
CA ASP A 396 -6.98 -5.77 -29.43
C ASP A 396 -5.58 -6.39 -29.61
N ALA A 397 -4.61 -5.64 -30.14
CA ALA A 397 -3.22 -6.07 -30.28
C ALA A 397 -2.53 -6.26 -28.92
N ALA A 398 -2.66 -5.30 -28.00
CA ALA A 398 -2.10 -5.36 -26.65
C ALA A 398 -2.77 -6.43 -25.77
N ILE A 399 -4.05 -6.73 -26.03
CA ILE A 399 -4.77 -7.83 -25.41
C ILE A 399 -4.27 -9.19 -25.94
N LYS A 400 -4.14 -9.34 -27.28
CA LYS A 400 -3.60 -10.56 -27.91
C LYS A 400 -2.17 -10.85 -27.43
N TYR A 401 -1.30 -9.84 -27.37
CA TYR A 401 0.08 -9.97 -26.91
C TYR A 401 0.17 -10.51 -25.47
N ARG A 402 -0.63 -9.95 -24.54
CA ARG A 402 -0.67 -10.43 -23.14
C ARG A 402 -1.17 -11.87 -23.02
N ILE A 403 -2.21 -12.25 -23.78
CA ILE A 403 -2.72 -13.63 -23.82
C ILE A 403 -1.66 -14.62 -24.34
N ILE A 404 -0.79 -14.20 -25.27
CA ILE A 404 0.34 -15.01 -25.75
C ILE A 404 1.41 -15.17 -24.67
N MET A 405 1.77 -14.09 -23.97
CA MET A 405 2.80 -14.10 -22.92
C MET A 405 2.40 -14.95 -21.71
N ASP A 406 1.19 -14.80 -21.17
CA ASP A 406 0.71 -15.64 -20.04
C ASP A 406 0.72 -17.14 -20.39
N ARG A 407 0.49 -17.48 -21.67
CA ARG A 407 0.51 -18.85 -22.23
C ARG A 407 1.92 -19.35 -22.60
N ALA A 408 2.94 -18.51 -22.52
CA ALA A 408 4.35 -18.92 -22.58
C ALA A 408 4.83 -19.28 -21.17
N VAL A 409 4.72 -18.33 -20.23
CA VAL A 409 5.12 -18.49 -18.82
C VAL A 409 4.46 -19.70 -18.17
N SER A 410 3.16 -19.91 -18.42
CA SER A 410 2.44 -21.08 -17.90
C SER A 410 2.92 -22.43 -18.46
N ARG A 411 3.53 -22.45 -19.66
CA ARG A 411 4.13 -23.66 -20.25
C ARG A 411 5.52 -23.94 -19.69
N GLU A 412 6.32 -22.90 -19.49
CA GLU A 412 7.65 -23.01 -18.87
C GLU A 412 7.54 -23.45 -17.41
N ALA A 413 6.59 -22.90 -16.65
CA ALA A 413 6.27 -23.35 -15.29
C ALA A 413 5.84 -24.84 -15.24
N ALA A 414 5.00 -25.28 -16.17
CA ALA A 414 4.59 -26.69 -16.28
C ALA A 414 5.76 -27.62 -16.65
N ALA A 415 6.65 -27.18 -17.54
CA ALA A 415 7.85 -27.94 -17.91
C ALA A 415 8.82 -28.08 -16.72
N HIS A 416 9.06 -27.00 -15.97
CA HIS A 416 9.87 -27.05 -14.74
C HIS A 416 9.25 -27.94 -13.66
N ALA A 417 7.92 -27.91 -13.48
CA ALA A 417 7.23 -28.80 -12.54
C ALA A 417 7.38 -30.28 -12.93
N ALA A 418 7.26 -30.61 -14.22
CA ALA A 418 7.47 -31.97 -14.72
C ALA A 418 8.91 -32.46 -14.52
N GLN A 419 9.91 -31.61 -14.81
CA GLN A 419 11.32 -31.92 -14.54
C GLN A 419 11.59 -32.13 -13.05
N ALA A 420 11.03 -31.29 -12.17
CA ALA A 420 11.18 -31.43 -10.72
C ALA A 420 10.58 -32.76 -10.20
N ALA A 421 9.38 -33.14 -10.68
CA ALA A 421 8.76 -34.42 -10.34
C ALA A 421 9.61 -35.62 -10.79
N HIS A 422 10.14 -35.58 -12.02
CA HIS A 422 10.99 -36.65 -12.54
C HIS A 422 12.33 -36.76 -11.79
N ALA A 423 12.91 -35.63 -11.36
CA ALA A 423 14.10 -35.60 -10.51
C ALA A 423 13.84 -36.18 -9.10
N GLN A 424 12.68 -35.88 -8.50
CA GLN A 424 12.26 -36.45 -7.21
C GLN A 424 12.04 -37.96 -7.29
N GLN A 425 11.41 -38.46 -8.36
CA GLN A 425 11.25 -39.91 -8.58
C GLN A 425 12.60 -40.62 -8.76
N ALA A 426 13.54 -40.03 -9.52
CA ALA A 426 14.89 -40.57 -9.66
C ALA A 426 15.68 -40.58 -8.33
N ALA A 427 15.49 -39.55 -7.48
CA ALA A 427 16.08 -39.51 -6.14
C ALA A 427 15.46 -40.55 -5.19
N ALA A 428 14.14 -40.80 -5.28
CA ALA A 428 13.46 -41.84 -4.52
C ALA A 428 13.94 -43.25 -4.92
N ALA A 429 14.07 -43.53 -6.22
CA ALA A 429 14.61 -44.79 -6.72
C ALA A 429 16.07 -45.04 -6.29
N ARG A 430 16.90 -44.00 -6.22
CA ARG A 430 18.26 -44.11 -5.66
C ARG A 430 18.25 -44.42 -4.16
N ARG A 431 17.28 -43.90 -3.40
CA ARG A 431 17.13 -44.19 -1.96
C ARG A 431 16.65 -45.62 -1.67
N SER A 432 15.72 -46.16 -2.46
CA SER A 432 15.26 -47.55 -2.28
C SER A 432 16.36 -48.58 -2.57
N ILE A 433 17.17 -48.34 -3.62
CA ILE A 433 18.36 -49.17 -3.93
C ILE A 433 19.38 -49.11 -2.79
N GLY A 434 19.63 -47.92 -2.21
CA GLY A 434 20.54 -47.77 -1.07
C GLY A 434 20.06 -48.47 0.21
N ALA A 435 18.75 -48.46 0.48
CA ALA A 435 18.18 -49.08 1.68
C ALA A 435 18.29 -50.61 1.70
N ALA A 436 18.24 -51.26 0.53
CA ALA A 436 18.35 -52.73 0.42
C ALA A 436 19.76 -53.27 0.74
N GLY A 437 20.80 -52.43 0.75
CA GLY A 437 22.20 -52.84 0.88
C GLY A 437 22.74 -52.99 2.31
N MET A 438 21.95 -52.72 3.36
CA MET A 438 22.44 -52.59 4.75
C MET A 438 21.74 -53.48 5.79
N GLN A 439 21.04 -54.55 5.37
CA GLN A 439 20.51 -55.58 6.29
C GLN A 439 20.67 -57.01 5.73
N SER A 440 21.89 -57.58 5.80
CA SER A 440 22.10 -59.03 5.87
C SER A 440 23.56 -59.40 6.24
N GLY A 441 23.83 -59.49 7.54
CA GLY A 441 25.08 -60.01 8.10
C GLY A 441 25.14 -59.77 9.61
N GLN A 442 25.51 -60.73 10.48
CA GLN A 442 26.00 -62.09 10.25
C GLN A 442 25.42 -63.05 11.30
N SER A 443 25.16 -64.30 10.91
CA SER A 443 25.24 -65.46 11.80
C SER A 443 25.58 -66.69 10.95
N ALA A 444 26.38 -67.61 11.49
CA ALA A 444 26.90 -68.75 10.74
C ALA A 444 26.90 -70.01 11.60
N GLN A 445 26.47 -71.14 11.03
CA GLN A 445 27.21 -72.42 10.97
C GLN A 445 26.32 -73.59 10.49
N MET A 446 26.95 -74.53 9.78
CA MET A 446 26.59 -75.95 9.56
C MET A 446 25.13 -76.34 9.22
N ALA A 447 24.89 -76.72 7.96
CA ALA A 447 24.58 -78.12 7.59
C ALA A 447 24.40 -78.32 6.06
N HIS A 448 24.91 -79.44 5.55
CA HIS A 448 24.56 -80.05 4.26
C HIS A 448 23.89 -81.42 4.53
N PRO A 449 23.25 -82.08 3.56
CA PRO A 449 22.43 -81.56 2.45
C PRO A 449 21.07 -82.32 2.38
N ILE A 450 20.25 -82.08 1.35
CA ILE A 450 19.55 -83.17 0.64
C ILE A 450 19.19 -82.69 -0.78
N GLN A 451 19.04 -83.65 -1.70
CA GLN A 451 19.08 -83.45 -3.14
C GLN A 451 17.90 -84.13 -3.81
N GLN A 452 17.01 -83.39 -4.48
CA GLN A 452 16.18 -83.99 -5.54
C GLN A 452 15.69 -83.02 -6.62
N GLN A 453 16.03 -83.42 -7.86
CA GLN A 453 15.23 -83.35 -9.09
C GLN A 453 13.71 -83.57 -8.84
N GLN A 454 12.73 -83.17 -9.66
CA GLN A 454 12.62 -82.64 -11.04
C GLN A 454 11.23 -81.92 -11.11
N ARG A 455 10.69 -81.29 -12.18
CA ARG A 455 11.01 -81.30 -13.63
C ARG A 455 10.54 -80.01 -14.33
N ILE A 456 11.26 -79.67 -15.42
CA ILE A 456 10.82 -79.00 -16.66
C ILE A 456 9.30 -79.08 -16.96
N ALA A 457 8.69 -77.94 -17.32
CA ALA A 457 7.52 -77.86 -18.19
C ALA A 457 7.53 -76.54 -18.99
N ASN A 458 7.22 -76.60 -20.30
CA ASN A 458 7.10 -75.43 -21.19
C ASN A 458 5.62 -74.98 -21.27
N GLY A 459 5.37 -73.72 -21.67
CA GLY A 459 4.06 -73.33 -22.21
C GLY A 459 3.71 -71.84 -22.02
N PRO A 460 3.47 -71.07 -23.09
CA PRO A 460 3.07 -69.67 -23.01
C PRO A 460 1.59 -69.43 -23.39
N SER A 461 1.03 -68.32 -22.91
CA SER A 461 0.06 -67.45 -23.60
C SER A 461 0.06 -66.09 -22.91
#